data_AF-A0A8J8A7U7-F1
#
_entry.id   AF-A0A8J8A7U7-F1
#
_cell.length_a   1.000
_cell.length_b   1.000
_cell.length_c   1.000
_cell.angle_alpha   90.00
_cell.angle_beta   90.00
_cell.angle_gamma   90.00
#
_symmetry.space_group_name_H-M   'P 1'
#
loop_
_entity.id
_entity.type
_entity.pdbx_description
1 polymer ?
#
loop_
_entity_poly.entity_id
_entity_poly.type
_entity_poly.pdbx_seq_one_letter_code
_entity_poly.pdbx_strand_id
1 'polypeptide(L)'
;MSYVHYDAGGPDVNDREVLNSEYVVIENRGCEAVNLRGWQLMDEVNHVYVFPSITLESGASVKVHTGYGTDTDTDLYWGRRWGAVWNNDGDTAYLYDGSGNLVDSCSWTGDEGGAVSCH
;
A
#
# COMPACT_ATOMS: atom_id res chain seq x y z
N MET A 1 5.09 5.46 4.89
CA MET A 1 3.90 5.60 4.03
C MET A 1 3.63 7.08 3.88
N SER A 2 3.46 7.56 2.64
CA SER A 2 3.20 8.99 2.39
C SER A 2 1.77 9.27 1.94
N TYR A 3 1.08 8.27 1.38
CA TYR A 3 -0.28 8.43 0.86
C TYR A 3 -1.00 7.09 0.74
N VAL A 4 -2.32 7.10 0.98
CA VAL A 4 -3.21 5.97 0.71
C VAL A 4 -4.40 6.48 -0.10
N HIS A 5 -4.66 5.84 -1.24
CA HIS A 5 -5.93 5.96 -1.95
C HIS A 5 -6.72 4.69 -1.69
N TYR A 6 -7.79 4.79 -0.91
CA TYR A 6 -8.54 3.63 -0.43
C TYR A 6 -9.87 3.45 -1.17
N ASP A 7 -10.43 4.50 -1.79
CA ASP A 7 -11.70 4.36 -2.50
C ASP A 7 -11.55 3.76 -3.91
N ALA A 8 -11.66 2.44 -3.98
CA ALA A 8 -11.87 1.66 -5.19
C ALA A 8 -13.36 1.40 -5.48
N GLY A 9 -14.31 2.19 -5.00
CA GLY A 9 -15.74 1.93 -5.28
C GLY A 9 -16.35 0.75 -4.51
N GLY A 10 -15.66 0.26 -3.47
CA GLY A 10 -16.21 -0.64 -2.45
C GLY A 10 -15.56 -2.03 -2.37
N PRO A 11 -15.88 -2.83 -1.33
CA PRO A 11 -15.22 -4.12 -1.06
C PRO A 11 -15.53 -5.22 -2.07
N ASP A 12 -16.68 -5.18 -2.75
CA ASP A 12 -17.14 -6.25 -3.64
C ASP A 12 -16.83 -6.00 -5.14
N VAL A 13 -15.83 -5.18 -5.44
CA VAL A 13 -15.43 -4.87 -6.82
C VAL A 13 -14.60 -6.00 -7.44
N ASN A 14 -14.95 -6.36 -8.68
CA ASN A 14 -14.24 -7.31 -9.54
C ASN A 14 -13.88 -6.63 -10.87
N ASP A 15 -13.21 -5.49 -10.77
CA ASP A 15 -12.73 -4.71 -11.90
C ASP A 15 -11.27 -4.31 -11.65
N ARG A 16 -10.42 -4.56 -12.66
CA ARG A 16 -8.98 -4.31 -12.58
C ARG A 16 -8.64 -2.83 -12.42
N GLU A 17 -9.26 -1.98 -13.25
CA GLU A 17 -8.94 -0.55 -13.29
C GLU A 17 -9.36 0.11 -11.97
N VAL A 18 -10.47 -0.37 -11.42
CA VAL A 18 -10.98 0.02 -10.13
C VAL A 18 -10.03 -0.42 -9.00
N LEU A 19 -9.63 -1.69 -8.94
CA LEU A 19 -8.68 -2.17 -7.92
C LEU A 19 -7.26 -1.59 -8.06
N ASN A 20 -6.86 -1.17 -9.25
CA ASN A 20 -5.61 -0.45 -9.45
C ASN A 20 -5.70 1.03 -9.03
N SER A 21 -6.91 1.56 -8.84
CA SER A 21 -7.12 2.90 -8.29
C SER A 21 -7.04 2.91 -6.75
N GLU A 22 -7.09 1.74 -6.11
CA GLU A 22 -6.76 1.56 -4.70
C GLU A 22 -5.26 1.22 -4.54
N TYR A 23 -4.52 2.07 -3.82
CA TYR A 23 -3.07 1.91 -3.66
C TYR A 23 -2.51 2.62 -2.43
N VAL A 24 -1.33 2.16 -1.99
CA VAL A 24 -0.51 2.81 -0.96
C VAL A 24 0.82 3.27 -1.56
N VAL A 25 1.27 4.46 -1.18
CA VAL A 25 2.59 4.99 -1.55
C VAL A 25 3.56 4.83 -0.39
N ILE A 26 4.63 4.08 -0.63
CA ILE A 26 5.76 3.92 0.29
C ILE A 26 6.88 4.83 -0.19
N GLU A 27 7.34 5.72 0.68
CA GLU A 27 8.43 6.65 0.41
C GLU A 27 9.55 6.40 1.40
N ASN A 28 10.79 6.31 0.91
CA ASN A 28 11.97 6.32 1.75
C ASN A 28 12.37 7.77 2.06
N ARG A 29 12.00 8.24 3.25
CA ARG A 29 12.35 9.59 3.73
C ARG A 29 13.67 9.65 4.51
N GLY A 30 14.34 8.51 4.66
CA GLY A 30 15.68 8.44 5.23
C GLY A 30 16.74 8.93 4.24
N CYS A 31 17.97 9.05 4.73
CA CYS A 31 19.12 9.48 3.92
C CYS A 31 19.88 8.32 3.26
N GLU A 32 19.50 7.08 3.53
CA GLU A 32 20.16 5.87 3.02
C GLU A 32 19.19 5.04 2.19
N ALA A 33 19.71 4.27 1.23
CA ALA A 33 18.90 3.35 0.43
C ALA A 33 18.36 2.21 1.30
N VAL A 34 17.09 1.85 1.11
CA VAL A 34 16.41 0.78 1.85
C VAL A 34 15.95 -0.30 0.90
N ASN A 35 16.38 -1.54 1.14
CA ASN A 35 15.84 -2.70 0.43
C ASN A 35 14.61 -3.24 1.17
N LEU A 36 13.48 -3.31 0.47
CA LEU A 36 12.19 -3.72 1.04
C LEU A 36 11.95 -5.23 0.99
N ARG A 37 12.93 -6.05 0.59
CA ARG A 37 12.75 -7.50 0.49
C ARG A 37 12.21 -8.09 1.80
N GLY A 38 11.05 -8.73 1.71
CA GLY A 38 10.42 -9.40 2.86
C GLY A 38 9.72 -8.46 3.84
N TRP A 39 9.72 -7.15 3.59
CA TRP A 39 8.85 -6.22 4.29
C TRP A 39 7.38 -6.57 4.01
N GLN A 40 6.49 -6.08 4.86
CA GLN A 40 5.07 -6.37 4.77
C GLN A 40 4.22 -5.10 4.83
N LEU A 41 3.26 -4.99 3.93
CA LEU A 41 2.17 -4.01 4.01
C LEU A 41 0.89 -4.77 4.35
N MET A 42 0.15 -4.32 5.36
CA MET A 42 -1.06 -4.99 5.84
C MET A 42 -2.15 -4.03 6.31
N ASP A 43 -3.40 -4.50 6.29
CA ASP A 43 -4.56 -3.82 6.86
C ASP A 43 -4.93 -4.37 8.25
N GLU A 44 -6.01 -3.87 8.86
CA GLU A 44 -6.47 -4.30 10.19
C GLU A 44 -6.98 -5.75 10.23
N VAL A 45 -7.37 -6.32 9.09
CA VAL A 45 -7.90 -7.69 8.99
C VAL A 45 -6.91 -8.71 8.41
N ASN A 46 -5.62 -8.35 8.36
CA ASN A 46 -4.50 -9.20 7.94
C ASN A 46 -4.52 -9.62 6.46
N HIS A 47 -4.98 -8.77 5.55
CA HIS A 47 -4.51 -8.83 4.17
C HIS A 47 -3.03 -8.46 4.15
N VAL A 48 -2.15 -9.39 3.75
CA VAL A 48 -0.69 -9.15 3.74
C VAL A 48 -0.12 -9.13 2.32
N TYR A 49 0.58 -8.04 1.99
CA TYR A 49 1.45 -7.92 0.84
C TYR A 49 2.91 -8.08 1.28
N VAL A 50 3.65 -8.98 0.65
CA VAL A 50 5.08 -9.16 0.93
C VAL A 50 5.88 -8.55 -0.21
N PHE A 51 6.74 -7.59 0.12
CA PHE A 51 7.51 -6.87 -0.89
C PHE A 51 8.54 -7.78 -1.57
N PRO A 52 8.67 -7.70 -2.90
CA PRO A 52 9.78 -8.29 -3.63
C PRO A 52 11.08 -7.55 -3.28
N SER A 53 12.20 -8.00 -3.85
CA SER A 53 13.48 -7.33 -3.67
C SER A 53 13.55 -6.05 -4.50
N ILE A 54 13.02 -4.95 -3.96
CA ILE A 54 13.15 -3.59 -4.50
C ILE A 54 13.94 -2.71 -3.53
N THR A 55 14.75 -1.81 -4.07
CA THR A 55 15.50 -0.82 -3.28
C THR A 55 14.92 0.57 -3.54
N LEU A 56 14.55 1.26 -2.47
CA LEU A 56 14.19 2.68 -2.52
C LEU A 56 15.40 3.51 -2.12
N GLU A 57 15.93 4.30 -3.06
CA GLU A 57 16.90 5.34 -2.76
C GLU A 57 16.31 6.42 -1.83
N SER A 58 17.16 7.25 -1.23
CA SER A 58 16.71 8.41 -0.44
C SER A 58 15.76 9.30 -1.26
N GLY A 59 14.56 9.54 -0.73
CA GLY A 59 13.49 10.31 -1.38
C GLY A 59 12.74 9.58 -2.50
N ALA A 60 13.08 8.33 -2.80
CA ALA A 60 12.36 7.53 -3.79
C ALA A 60 11.06 6.95 -3.18
N SER A 61 10.10 6.65 -4.04
CA SER A 61 8.84 6.01 -3.65
C SER A 61 8.41 4.93 -4.61
N VAL A 62 7.56 4.03 -4.12
CA VAL A 62 6.88 2.99 -4.89
C VAL A 62 5.41 2.96 -4.52
N LYS A 63 4.55 2.71 -5.50
CA LYS A 63 3.12 2.49 -5.31
C LYS A 63 2.83 1.00 -5.24
N VAL A 64 2.01 0.59 -4.30
CA VAL A 64 1.48 -0.77 -4.21
C VAL A 64 0.00 -0.72 -4.52
N HIS A 65 -0.37 -1.17 -5.71
CA HIS A 65 -1.75 -1.28 -6.16
C HIS A 65 -2.38 -2.57 -5.64
N THR A 66 -3.63 -2.53 -5.21
CA THR A 66 -4.36 -3.74 -4.77
C THR A 66 -4.59 -4.71 -5.93
N GLY A 67 -4.90 -4.17 -7.12
CA GLY A 67 -5.21 -4.97 -8.30
C GLY A 67 -4.00 -5.70 -8.89
N TYR A 68 -4.10 -6.07 -10.16
CA TYR A 68 -3.08 -6.82 -10.87
C TYR A 68 -2.47 -6.05 -12.05
N GLY A 69 -1.20 -6.33 -12.31
CA GLY A 69 -0.38 -5.70 -13.32
C GLY A 69 0.99 -6.35 -13.44
N THR A 70 1.94 -5.64 -14.02
CA THR A 70 3.33 -6.06 -14.13
C THR A 70 4.17 -5.13 -13.30
N ASP A 71 4.89 -5.67 -12.32
CA ASP A 71 5.74 -4.88 -11.44
C ASP A 71 6.80 -4.09 -12.22
N THR A 72 7.04 -2.87 -11.77
CA THR A 72 8.10 -1.96 -12.22
C THR A 72 8.87 -1.42 -11.01
N ASP A 73 9.86 -0.56 -11.26
CA ASP A 73 10.60 0.11 -10.19
C ASP A 73 9.74 1.11 -9.39
N THR A 74 8.56 1.51 -9.90
CA THR A 74 7.70 2.53 -9.29
C THR A 74 6.29 2.04 -8.96
N ASP A 75 5.87 0.93 -9.55
CA ASP A 75 4.51 0.40 -9.42
C ASP A 75 4.57 -1.11 -9.20
N LEU A 76 4.04 -1.54 -8.06
CA LEU A 76 3.93 -2.93 -7.65
C LEU A 76 2.45 -3.32 -7.57
N TYR A 77 2.16 -4.59 -7.80
CA TYR A 77 0.79 -5.09 -7.84
C TYR A 77 0.60 -6.27 -6.88
N TRP A 78 -0.34 -6.13 -5.96
CA TRP A 78 -0.71 -7.20 -5.02
C TRP A 78 -1.35 -8.41 -5.74
N GLY A 79 -1.85 -8.20 -6.96
CA GLY A 79 -2.36 -9.26 -7.81
C GLY A 79 -3.78 -9.69 -7.48
N ARG A 80 -4.52 -8.92 -6.65
CA ARG A 80 -5.92 -9.23 -6.36
C ARG A 80 -6.76 -9.04 -7.62
N ARG A 81 -7.70 -9.94 -7.83
CA ARG A 81 -8.67 -9.88 -8.94
C ARG A 81 -10.04 -9.41 -8.49
N TRP A 82 -10.30 -9.49 -7.19
CA TRP A 82 -11.55 -9.14 -6.54
C TRP A 82 -11.23 -8.80 -5.09
N GLY A 83 -12.09 -8.00 -4.47
CA GLY A 83 -11.90 -7.58 -3.08
C GLY A 83 -10.97 -6.38 -2.99
N ALA A 84 -11.52 -5.23 -2.62
CA ALA A 84 -10.71 -4.11 -2.13
C ALA A 84 -10.02 -4.53 -0.81
N VAL A 85 -8.89 -3.91 -0.50
CA VAL A 85 -8.16 -4.14 0.76
C VAL A 85 -8.48 -3.04 1.76
N TRP A 86 -8.45 -1.79 1.32
CA TRP A 86 -8.50 -0.61 2.16
C TRP A 86 -9.95 -0.17 2.36
N ASN A 87 -10.43 -0.23 3.59
CA ASN A 87 -11.85 0.01 3.85
C ASN A 87 -12.25 1.49 3.74
N ASN A 88 -13.32 1.78 2.99
CA ASN A 88 -13.85 3.14 2.82
C ASN A 88 -14.41 3.75 4.12
N ASP A 89 -14.88 2.92 5.06
CA ASP A 89 -15.47 3.37 6.33
C ASP A 89 -14.43 3.54 7.45
N GLY A 90 -13.14 3.50 7.11
CA GLY A 90 -12.01 3.58 8.01
C GLY A 90 -11.24 2.27 8.14
N ASP A 91 -9.92 2.41 8.24
CA ASP A 91 -8.95 1.32 8.30
C ASP A 91 -7.60 1.87 8.78
N THR A 92 -6.62 0.98 8.91
CA THR A 92 -5.23 1.33 9.14
C THR A 92 -4.31 0.48 8.26
N ALA A 93 -3.50 1.14 7.44
CA ALA A 93 -2.38 0.52 6.75
C ALA A 93 -1.17 0.45 7.69
N TYR A 94 -0.53 -0.71 7.78
CA TYR A 94 0.67 -0.94 8.59
C TYR A 94 1.83 -1.41 7.70
N LEU A 95 3.03 -0.87 7.94
CA LEU A 95 4.26 -1.25 7.26
C LEU A 95 5.23 -1.87 8.26
N TYR A 96 5.62 -3.11 8.02
CA TYR A 96 6.59 -3.84 8.82
C TYR A 96 7.86 -4.12 8.04
N ASP A 97 9.00 -4.07 8.71
CA ASP A 97 10.28 -4.48 8.13
C ASP A 97 10.39 -6.02 7.98
N GLY A 98 11.43 -6.48 7.29
CA GLY A 98 11.69 -7.91 7.10
C GLY A 98 12.00 -8.71 8.38
N SER A 99 12.16 -8.04 9.52
CA SER A 99 12.31 -8.65 10.85
C SER A 99 11.00 -8.66 11.65
N GLY A 100 9.92 -8.07 11.11
CA GLY A 100 8.61 -7.97 11.75
C GLY A 100 8.45 -6.78 12.70
N ASN A 101 9.34 -5.78 12.65
CA ASN A 101 9.14 -4.55 13.43
C ASN A 101 8.21 -3.61 12.68
N LEU A 102 7.28 -2.97 13.40
CA LEU A 102 6.44 -1.92 12.83
C LEU A 102 7.31 -0.70 12.51
N VAL A 103 7.36 -0.31 11.24
CA VAL A 103 8.09 0.84 10.75
C VAL A 103 7.18 2.06 10.68
N ASP A 104 5.95 1.87 10.21
CA ASP A 104 5.00 2.97 10.02
C ASP A 104 3.54 2.47 9.99
N SER A 105 2.59 3.37 10.26
CA SER A 105 1.15 3.11 10.17
C SER A 105 0.41 4.36 9.69
N CYS A 106 -0.65 4.21 8.92
CA CYS A 106 -1.50 5.32 8.47
C CYS A 106 -2.97 4.93 8.55
N SER A 107 -3.75 5.68 9.32
CA SER A 107 -5.17 5.44 9.57
C SER A 107 -6.04 6.52 8.95
N TRP A 108 -7.26 6.17 8.57
CA TRP A 108 -8.29 7.09 8.10
C TRP A 108 -9.66 6.69 8.60
N THR A 109 -10.64 7.58 8.41
CA THR A 109 -12.00 7.41 8.95
C THR A 109 -13.08 7.27 7.89
N GLY A 110 -12.74 7.57 6.63
CA GLY A 110 -13.67 7.59 5.51
C GLY A 110 -14.14 9.00 5.15
N ASP A 111 -14.07 9.95 6.09
CA ASP A 111 -14.46 11.35 5.90
C ASP A 111 -13.51 12.13 4.97
N GLU A 112 -12.35 11.55 4.61
CA GLU A 112 -11.30 12.18 3.82
C GLU A 112 -11.56 12.17 2.30
N GLY A 113 -12.67 11.58 1.86
CA GLY A 113 -13.09 11.60 0.45
C GLY A 113 -12.35 10.60 -0.44
N GLY A 114 -11.92 9.48 0.13
CA GLY A 114 -11.38 8.33 -0.60
C GLY A 114 -9.86 8.23 -0.63
N ALA A 115 -9.16 9.19 -0.03
CA ALA A 115 -7.71 9.14 0.12
C ALA A 115 -7.21 10.00 1.29
N VAL A 116 -6.05 9.63 1.84
CA VAL A 116 -5.41 10.32 2.95
C VAL A 116 -3.91 10.53 2.69
N SER A 117 -3.41 11.73 2.98
CA SER A 117 -1.97 11.97 3.09
C SER A 117 -1.50 11.52 4.46
N CYS A 118 -0.49 10.65 4.47
CA CYS A 118 0.16 10.19 5.69
C CYS A 118 1.30 11.16 6.03
N HIS A 119 1.64 11.26 7.32
CA HIS A 119 2.73 12.10 7.85
C HIS A 119 3.96 12.04 6.98
#